data_AF-A0A6J1WI01-F1
#
_entry.id   AF-A0A6J1WI01-F1
#
_cell.length_a   1.000
_cell.length_b   1.000
_cell.length_c   1.000
_cell.angle_alpha   90.00
_cell.angle_beta   90.00
_cell.angle_gamma   90.00
#
_symmetry.space_group_name_H-M   'P 1'
#
loop_
_entity.id
_entity.type
_entity.pdbx_description
1 polymer ?
#
loop_
_entity_poly.entity_id
_entity_poly.type
_entity_poly.pdbx_seq_one_letter_code
_entity_poly.pdbx_strand_id
1 'polypeptide(L)'
;MERGTTPVVAAAAGKIYKIPNRVGRGVPEITDAYTKKCACRREKTTVFCRACGYYCNGRIRINCEQHPRVTFLLDISECPRCHSSVFLDEYSGNV
;
A
#
# COMPACT_ATOMS: atom_id res chain seq x y z
N MET A 1 -16.94 -12.52 51.84
CA MET A 1 -17.79 -12.05 50.72
C MET A 1 -17.55 -10.56 50.56
N GLU A 2 -16.52 -10.18 49.79
CA GLU A 2 -16.25 -8.77 49.51
C GLU A 2 -16.86 -8.38 48.17
N ARG A 3 -17.67 -7.33 48.22
CA ARG A 3 -18.51 -6.84 47.14
C ARG A 3 -17.62 -6.02 46.20
N GLY A 4 -17.42 -6.50 44.97
CA GLY A 4 -16.69 -5.78 43.95
C GLY A 4 -17.35 -4.43 43.66
N THR A 5 -16.65 -3.36 43.97
CA THR A 5 -17.05 -1.99 43.67
C THR A 5 -17.09 -1.78 42.16
N THR A 6 -18.22 -1.32 41.66
CA THR A 6 -18.45 -1.03 40.24
C THR A 6 -17.47 0.05 39.73
N PRO A 7 -17.07 -0.01 38.45
CA PRO A 7 -16.00 0.83 37.86
C PRO A 7 -16.24 2.35 37.94
N VAL A 8 -17.46 2.78 38.23
CA VAL A 8 -17.83 4.20 38.35
C VAL A 8 -17.08 4.89 39.50
N VAL A 9 -16.79 4.19 40.60
CA VAL A 9 -16.13 4.78 41.77
C VAL A 9 -14.62 5.00 41.53
N ALA A 10 -14.00 4.22 40.64
CA ALA A 10 -12.57 4.30 40.35
C ALA A 10 -12.17 5.56 39.55
N ALA A 11 -13.10 6.11 38.75
CA ALA A 11 -12.85 7.30 37.92
C ALA A 11 -12.70 8.59 38.74
N ALA A 12 -13.40 8.71 39.88
CA ALA A 12 -13.34 9.90 40.73
C ALA A 12 -12.02 10.05 41.50
N ALA A 13 -11.23 8.98 41.64
CA ALA A 13 -10.02 8.95 42.45
C ALA A 13 -8.76 9.49 41.74
N GLY A 14 -8.88 10.10 40.55
CA GLY A 14 -7.78 10.79 39.86
C GLY A 14 -6.58 9.91 39.48
N LYS A 15 -6.70 8.57 39.59
CA LYS A 15 -5.65 7.65 39.18
C LYS A 15 -5.64 7.59 37.67
N ILE A 16 -4.68 8.28 37.06
CA ILE A 16 -4.32 8.09 35.65
C ILE A 16 -3.88 6.63 35.52
N TYR A 17 -4.78 5.78 35.06
CA TYR A 17 -4.40 4.45 34.61
C TYR A 17 -3.44 4.67 33.45
N LYS A 18 -2.15 4.31 33.64
CA LYS A 18 -1.22 4.18 32.52
C LYS A 18 -1.90 3.28 31.52
N ILE A 19 -2.34 3.84 30.39
CA ILE A 19 -2.92 3.07 29.30
C ILE A 19 -1.78 2.16 28.86
N PRO A 20 -1.84 0.83 29.09
CA PRO A 20 -0.86 -0.04 28.47
C PRO A 20 -0.99 0.21 26.97
N ASN A 21 0.14 0.39 26.27
CA ASN A 21 0.14 0.45 24.81
C ASN A 21 -0.55 -0.82 24.31
N ARG A 22 -1.86 -0.73 24.06
CA ARG A 22 -2.65 -1.81 23.50
C ARG A 22 -2.28 -1.85 22.03
N VAL A 23 -1.14 -2.46 21.75
CA VAL A 23 -0.78 -2.86 20.40
C VAL A 23 -1.83 -3.91 20.03
N GLY A 24 -2.88 -3.47 19.32
CA GLY A 24 -3.89 -4.39 18.82
C GLY A 24 -3.22 -5.44 17.92
N ARG A 25 -3.89 -6.57 17.70
CA ARG A 25 -3.49 -7.50 16.63
C ARG A 25 -3.54 -6.73 15.30
N GLY A 26 -2.40 -6.31 14.77
CA GLY A 26 -2.32 -5.66 13.47
C GLY A 26 -1.55 -4.35 13.37
N VAL A 27 -0.84 -3.87 14.41
CA VAL A 27 0.17 -2.82 14.21
C VAL A 27 1.49 -3.52 13.84
N PRO A 28 1.94 -3.49 12.58
CA PRO A 28 3.23 -4.09 12.23
C PRO A 28 4.35 -3.30 12.91
N GLU A 29 5.34 -4.01 13.44
CA GLU A 29 6.63 -3.40 13.77
C GLU A 29 7.13 -2.65 12.53
N ILE A 30 7.53 -1.39 12.73
CA ILE A 30 8.08 -0.55 11.66
C ILE A 30 9.46 -1.10 11.31
N THR A 31 9.47 -2.18 10.53
CA THR A 31 10.68 -2.80 9.97
C THR A 31 11.21 -1.94 8.81
N ASP A 32 12.43 -2.19 8.36
CA ASP A 32 13.03 -1.55 7.17
C ASP A 32 12.16 -1.67 5.90
N ALA A 33 11.13 -2.53 5.89
CA ALA A 33 10.11 -2.49 4.85
C ALA A 33 9.47 -1.09 4.72
N TYR A 34 9.24 -0.36 5.81
CA TYR A 34 8.66 0.99 5.79
C TYR A 34 9.63 2.08 5.32
N THR A 35 10.94 1.85 5.30
CA THR A 35 11.93 2.81 4.76
C THR A 35 12.09 2.70 3.25
N LYS A 36 11.67 1.58 2.64
CA LYS A 36 11.71 1.42 1.18
C LYS A 36 10.65 2.28 0.49
N LYS A 37 10.98 2.88 -0.65
CA LYS A 37 10.03 3.70 -1.41
C LYS A 37 8.87 2.84 -1.94
N CYS A 38 7.64 3.18 -1.56
CA CYS A 38 6.44 2.52 -2.06
C CYS A 38 6.23 2.83 -3.54
N ALA A 39 6.18 1.79 -4.37
CA ALA A 39 5.86 1.89 -5.79
C ALA A 39 4.34 1.91 -6.09
N CYS A 40 3.49 1.62 -5.10
CA CYS A 40 2.05 1.39 -5.32
C CYS A 40 1.27 2.66 -5.68
N ARG A 41 1.68 3.81 -5.12
CA ARG A 41 0.99 5.11 -5.33
C ARG A 41 1.58 5.92 -6.49
N ARG A 42 2.27 5.27 -7.42
CA ARG A 42 2.80 5.94 -8.61
C ARG A 42 1.65 6.49 -9.45
N GLU A 43 1.87 7.68 -10.00
CA GLU A 43 0.91 8.32 -10.91
C GLU A 43 0.67 7.45 -12.14
N LYS A 44 -0.51 7.60 -12.73
CA LYS A 44 -0.86 6.91 -13.98
C LYS A 44 -0.19 7.68 -15.11
N THR A 45 0.51 6.96 -15.98
CA THR A 45 1.21 7.48 -17.16
C THR A 45 0.64 6.85 -18.43
N THR A 46 1.11 7.29 -19.58
CA THR A 46 0.77 6.64 -20.85
C THR A 46 1.77 5.51 -21.10
N VAL A 47 1.29 4.30 -21.34
CA VAL A 47 2.13 3.16 -21.72
C VAL A 47 2.05 2.97 -23.23
N PHE A 48 3.21 2.87 -23.88
CA PHE A 48 3.36 2.67 -25.31
C PHE A 48 4.03 1.31 -25.59
N CYS A 49 3.49 0.57 -26.55
CA CYS A 49 4.07 -0.68 -27.02
C CYS A 49 4.90 -0.46 -28.29
N ARG A 50 6.22 -0.64 -28.23
CA ARG A 50 7.10 -0.51 -29.41
C ARG A 50 6.89 -1.60 -30.46
N ALA A 51 6.33 -2.76 -30.08
CA ALA A 51 6.14 -3.87 -31.00
C ALA A 51 4.96 -3.66 -31.98
N CYS A 52 3.86 -3.07 -31.51
CA CYS A 52 2.64 -2.90 -32.33
C CYS A 52 2.16 -1.44 -32.44
N GLY A 53 2.84 -0.49 -31.79
CA GLY A 53 2.47 0.93 -31.80
C GLY A 53 1.22 1.28 -30.98
N TYR A 54 0.68 0.34 -30.20
CA TYR A 54 -0.50 0.59 -29.36
C TYR A 54 -0.14 1.43 -28.13
N TYR A 55 -0.97 2.41 -27.81
CA TYR A 55 -0.87 3.24 -26.61
C TYR A 55 -2.09 3.07 -25.72
N CYS A 56 -1.88 3.09 -24.40
CA CYS A 56 -2.95 2.99 -23.43
C CYS A 56 -2.63 3.76 -22.14
N ASN A 57 -3.67 4.12 -21.41
CA ASN A 57 -3.55 4.85 -20.16
C ASN A 57 -3.41 3.87 -19.00
N GLY A 58 -2.33 3.95 -18.23
CA GLY A 58 -2.09 3.02 -17.14
C GLY A 58 -0.71 3.20 -16.55
N ARG A 59 -0.04 2.09 -16.24
CA ARG A 59 1.37 2.06 -15.87
C ARG A 59 1.87 0.64 -16.02
N ILE A 60 3.17 0.46 -16.15
CA ILE A 60 3.77 -0.86 -16.20
C ILE A 60 3.73 -1.47 -14.80
N ARG A 61 3.33 -2.75 -14.75
CA ARG A 61 3.27 -3.50 -13.50
C ARG A 61 4.67 -3.67 -12.92
N ILE A 62 4.87 -3.19 -11.69
CA ILE A 62 6.11 -3.36 -10.93
C ILE A 62 5.77 -3.95 -9.58
N ASN A 63 6.49 -5.00 -9.17
CA ASN A 63 6.32 -5.64 -7.87
C ASN A 63 6.81 -4.69 -6.78
N CYS A 64 5.91 -4.24 -5.90
CA CYS A 64 6.28 -3.41 -4.77
C CYS A 64 6.84 -4.29 -3.64
N GLU A 65 8.02 -3.92 -3.13
CA GLU A 65 8.65 -4.65 -2.02
C GLU A 65 7.86 -4.56 -0.70
N GLN A 66 7.14 -3.46 -0.49
CA GLN A 66 6.26 -3.28 0.68
C GLN A 66 4.94 -4.04 0.54
N HIS A 67 4.41 -4.12 -0.68
CA HIS A 67 3.08 -4.65 -0.95
C HIS A 67 3.12 -5.61 -2.15
N PRO A 68 3.75 -6.79 -2.02
CA PRO A 68 3.96 -7.70 -3.14
C PRO A 68 2.66 -8.31 -3.69
N ARG A 69 1.59 -8.33 -2.89
CA ARG A 69 0.29 -8.89 -3.25
C ARG A 69 -0.70 -7.86 -3.76
N VAL A 70 -0.34 -6.58 -3.77
CA VAL A 70 -1.23 -5.52 -4.27
C VAL A 70 -1.08 -5.40 -5.77
N THR A 71 -2.21 -5.36 -6.47
CA THR A 71 -2.30 -5.15 -7.91
C THR A 71 -3.45 -4.19 -8.15
N PHE A 72 -3.29 -3.30 -9.13
CA PHE A 72 -4.32 -2.36 -9.52
C PHE A 72 -4.85 -2.68 -10.91
N LEU A 73 -6.07 -2.21 -11.17
CA LEU A 73 -6.79 -2.47 -12.43
C LEU A 73 -6.05 -1.98 -13.69
N LEU A 74 -5.24 -0.94 -13.56
CA LEU A 74 -4.53 -0.29 -14.68
C LEU A 74 -3.03 -0.65 -14.72
N ASP A 75 -2.62 -1.69 -14.00
CA ASP A 75 -1.26 -2.23 -14.08
C ASP A 75 -1.16 -3.15 -15.30
N ILE A 76 -0.38 -2.71 -16.30
CA ILE A 76 -0.22 -3.41 -17.57
C ILE A 76 1.03 -4.29 -17.46
N SER A 77 0.85 -5.61 -17.55
CA SER A 77 1.94 -6.59 -17.63
C SER A 77 2.32 -6.96 -19.07
N GLU A 78 1.36 -6.86 -19.99
CA GLU A 78 1.51 -7.21 -21.39
C GLU A 78 0.65 -6.29 -22.25
N CYS A 79 1.05 -6.09 -23.51
CA CYS A 79 0.26 -5.31 -24.43
C CYS A 79 -1.09 -5.99 -24.72
N PRO A 80 -2.24 -5.30 -24.60
CA PRO A 80 -3.55 -5.91 -24.86
C PRO A 80 -3.80 -6.26 -26.34
N ARG A 81 -2.92 -5.82 -27.25
CA ARG A 81 -3.07 -6.06 -28.70
C ARG A 81 -2.15 -7.15 -29.23
N CYS A 82 -0.89 -7.16 -28.81
CA CYS A 82 0.11 -8.13 -29.28
C CYS A 82 0.60 -9.09 -28.20
N HIS A 83 0.13 -8.95 -26.95
CA HIS A 83 0.53 -9.75 -25.79
C HIS A 83 2.04 -9.76 -25.52
N SER A 84 2.78 -8.81 -26.08
CA SER A 84 4.20 -8.63 -25.75
C SER A 84 4.35 -7.93 -24.41
N SER A 85 5.17 -8.50 -23.53
CA SER A 85 5.58 -7.92 -22.24
C SER A 85 6.93 -7.22 -22.30
N VAL A 86 7.73 -7.44 -23.35
CA VAL A 86 9.13 -6.99 -23.43
C VAL A 86 9.26 -5.56 -23.96
N PHE A 87 8.28 -5.12 -24.76
CA PHE A 87 8.36 -3.87 -25.53
C PHE A 87 7.39 -2.80 -25.04
N LEU A 88 7.12 -2.75 -23.73
CA LEU A 88 6.27 -1.75 -23.10
C LEU A 88 7.14 -0.67 -22.45
N ASP A 89 6.81 0.60 -22.69
CA ASP A 89 7.47 1.73 -22.06
C ASP A 89 6.47 2.73 -21.50
N GLU A 90 6.80 3.31 -20.36
CA GLU A 90 6.07 4.42 -19.77
C GLU A 90 6.56 5.74 -20.37
N TYR A 91 5.62 6.60 -20.79
CA TYR A 91 5.92 7.96 -21.19
C TYR A 91 6.00 8.84 -19.93
N SER A 92 7.22 9.17 -19.50
CA SER A 92 7.46 10.21 -18.50
C SER A 92 7.46 11.57 -19.21
N GLY A 93 6.34 12.28 -19.17
CA GLY A 93 6.22 13.63 -19.70
C GLY A 93 7.00 14.66 -18.87
N ASN A 94 8.32 14.54 -18.81
CA ASN A 94 9.18 15.65 -18.42
C ASN A 94 9.44 16.50 -19.67
N VAL A 95 8.62 17.52 -19.87
CA VAL A 95 8.95 18.70 -20.69
C VAL A 95 9.12 19.87 -19.74
#